data_AF-A0A2V6BKH8-F1
#
_entry.id   AF-A0A2V6BKH8-F1
#
_cell.length_a   1.000
_cell.length_b   1.000
_cell.length_c   1.000
_cell.angle_alpha   90.00
_cell.angle_beta   90.00
_cell.angle_gamma   90.00
#
_symmetry.space_group_name_H-M   'P 1'
#
loop_
_entity.id
_entity.type
_entity.pdbx_description
1 polymer ?
#
loop_
_entity_poly.entity_id
_entity_poly.type
_entity_poly.pdbx_seq_one_letter_code
_entity_poly.pdbx_strand_id
1 'polypeptide(L)'
;MKTKLTTILLPVSMLAFLVAIAPAARAAFGVSFSTAVDTSTTILGGTGTFTDFPTAPAISYGNIAFMGLGSGGQIGLYLKLSQYSIPTDPYKVMADLNTPIPGGTGNFTDFALTNLSLSDTSLTFIGSGSGGQLGVYVANPSDPYRVVANLSTLIPGGSGYFTNFIPNDPYR
;
A
#
# COMPACT_ATOMS: atom_id res chain seq x y z
N MET A 1 49.23 19.86 72.10
CA MET A 1 49.94 18.73 71.44
C MET A 1 49.63 18.81 69.95
N LYS A 2 50.41 19.52 69.14
CA LYS A 2 51.58 19.07 68.35
C LYS A 2 51.33 17.80 67.48
N THR A 3 51.45 18.03 66.16
CA THR A 3 51.99 17.15 65.08
C THR A 3 51.09 16.04 64.51
N LYS A 4 50.98 15.77 63.19
CA LYS A 4 51.75 16.17 61.98
C LYS A 4 50.81 16.29 60.75
N LEU A 5 51.04 17.31 59.91
CA LEU A 5 50.72 17.23 58.47
C LEU A 5 51.80 16.35 57.81
N THR A 6 51.38 15.34 57.05
CA THR A 6 52.25 14.62 56.13
C THR A 6 51.68 14.77 54.72
N THR A 7 52.20 15.78 54.01
CA THR A 7 52.03 15.94 52.56
C THR A 7 52.96 14.94 51.86
N ILE A 8 52.41 14.04 51.05
CA ILE A 8 53.17 13.25 50.08
C ILE A 8 52.75 13.70 48.69
N LEU A 9 53.65 14.42 48.02
CA LEU A 9 53.64 14.66 46.58
C LEU A 9 53.75 13.30 45.87
N LEU A 10 52.77 12.94 45.05
CA LEU A 10 52.92 11.90 44.04
C LEU A 10 53.39 12.55 42.72
N PRO A 11 54.31 11.92 41.98
CA PRO A 11 54.95 12.52 40.81
C PRO A 11 53.97 12.58 39.63
N VAL A 12 53.98 13.73 38.97
CA VAL A 12 53.43 13.92 37.62
C VAL A 12 54.28 13.12 36.64
N SER A 13 54.00 11.83 36.43
CA SER A 13 54.42 11.12 35.21
C SER A 13 53.77 9.73 35.10
N MET A 14 53.14 9.48 33.95
CA MET A 14 52.89 8.15 33.36
C MET A 14 51.92 7.19 34.07
N LEU A 15 50.62 7.35 33.80
CA LEU A 15 49.74 6.18 33.64
C LEU A 15 48.60 6.46 32.65
N ALA A 16 48.83 6.00 31.42
CA ALA A 16 47.86 5.70 30.37
C ALA A 16 46.72 6.72 30.13
N PHE A 17 46.98 7.68 29.26
CA PHE A 17 45.93 8.25 28.42
C PHE A 17 45.49 7.14 27.45
N LEU A 18 44.59 6.27 27.90
CA LEU A 18 43.89 5.35 27.00
C LEU A 18 42.89 6.21 26.23
N VAL A 19 43.33 6.82 25.13
CA VAL A 19 42.39 7.22 24.09
C VAL A 19 41.81 5.92 23.57
N ALA A 20 40.65 5.55 24.09
CA ALA A 20 39.78 4.64 23.40
C ALA A 20 39.43 5.33 22.08
N ILE A 21 40.19 5.06 21.03
CA ILE A 21 39.68 5.14 19.66
C ILE A 21 38.63 4.04 19.60
N ALA A 22 37.43 4.33 20.09
CA ALA A 22 36.27 3.56 19.69
C ALA A 22 36.28 3.65 18.15
N PRO A 23 36.32 2.53 17.41
CA PRO A 23 35.97 2.62 16.01
C PRO A 23 34.61 3.31 16.00
N ALA A 24 34.49 4.46 15.33
CA ALA A 24 33.20 5.05 15.08
C ALA A 24 32.39 3.95 14.43
N ALA A 25 31.45 3.36 15.17
CA ALA A 25 30.60 2.32 14.64
C ALA A 25 29.92 2.97 13.44
N ARG A 26 30.33 2.56 12.24
CA ARG A 26 29.64 2.97 11.02
C ARG A 26 28.23 2.47 11.25
N ALA A 27 27.27 3.38 11.42
CA ALA A 27 25.87 2.99 11.52
C ALA A 27 25.62 2.07 10.32
N ALA A 28 25.41 0.78 10.60
CA ALA A 28 25.07 -0.16 9.55
C ALA A 28 23.82 0.41 8.90
N PHE A 29 23.82 0.53 7.58
CA PHE A 29 22.62 0.89 6.85
C PHE A 29 21.59 -0.21 7.12
N GLY A 30 20.74 0.03 8.12
CA GLY A 30 19.72 -0.91 8.55
C GLY A 30 18.51 -0.75 7.66
N VAL A 31 18.29 -1.73 6.78
CA VAL A 31 17.02 -1.87 6.09
C VAL A 31 16.14 -2.77 6.95
N SER A 32 15.02 -2.25 7.43
CA SER A 32 13.96 -3.05 8.04
C SER A 32 12.87 -3.32 7.00
N PHE A 33 12.45 -4.57 6.91
CA PHE A 33 11.29 -4.95 6.10
C PHE A 33 10.09 -5.14 7.03
N SER A 34 8.96 -4.55 6.65
CA SER A 34 7.67 -4.79 7.30
C SER A 34 6.69 -5.33 6.26
N THR A 35 6.04 -6.45 6.56
CA THR A 35 4.99 -6.99 5.71
C THR A 35 3.83 -6.00 5.64
N ALA A 36 3.41 -5.66 4.41
CA ALA A 36 2.20 -4.85 4.21
C ALA A 36 0.94 -5.71 4.36
N VAL A 37 0.91 -6.83 3.64
CA VAL A 37 -0.14 -7.84 3.64
C VAL A 37 0.47 -9.14 3.09
N ASP A 38 -0.06 -10.30 3.50
CA ASP A 38 0.33 -11.61 2.98
C ASP A 38 -0.87 -12.57 2.88
N THR A 39 -0.62 -13.81 2.44
CA THR A 39 -1.65 -14.84 2.28
C THR A 39 -2.19 -15.42 3.59
N SER A 40 -1.57 -15.08 4.72
CA SER A 40 -2.13 -15.37 6.05
C SER A 40 -3.08 -14.27 6.54
N THR A 41 -3.11 -13.12 5.86
CA THR A 41 -3.96 -11.99 6.23
C THR A 41 -5.42 -12.28 5.86
N THR A 42 -6.34 -12.12 6.81
CA THR A 42 -7.78 -12.31 6.63
C THR A 42 -8.40 -11.29 5.69
N ILE A 43 -9.30 -11.71 4.81
CA ILE A 43 -9.99 -10.82 3.88
C ILE A 43 -11.09 -10.04 4.60
N LEU A 44 -10.87 -8.75 4.81
CA LEU A 44 -11.89 -7.86 5.37
C LEU A 44 -13.11 -7.75 4.46
N GLY A 45 -14.31 -7.92 5.04
CA GLY A 45 -15.56 -7.97 4.28
C GLY A 45 -15.78 -9.28 3.51
N GLY A 46 -14.81 -10.19 3.52
CA GLY A 46 -14.85 -11.47 2.83
C GLY A 46 -14.81 -12.67 3.77
N THR A 47 -14.40 -13.82 3.22
CA THR A 47 -14.19 -15.08 3.96
C THR A 47 -12.77 -15.59 3.77
N GLY A 48 -12.19 -16.15 4.84
CA GLY A 48 -10.84 -16.73 4.80
C GLY A 48 -9.71 -15.69 4.69
N THR A 49 -8.61 -16.08 4.04
CA THR A 49 -7.41 -15.26 3.85
C THR A 49 -7.12 -15.05 2.36
N PHE A 50 -6.21 -14.12 2.04
CA PHE A 50 -5.75 -13.95 0.67
C PHE A 50 -5.07 -15.21 0.13
N THR A 51 -5.34 -15.54 -1.12
CA THR A 51 -4.70 -16.64 -1.83
C THR A 51 -3.65 -16.15 -2.83
N ASP A 52 -3.78 -14.92 -3.33
CA ASP A 52 -2.86 -14.34 -4.32
C ASP A 52 -2.97 -12.81 -4.40
N PHE A 53 -1.94 -12.17 -4.97
CA PHE A 53 -1.86 -10.74 -5.26
C PHE A 53 -1.42 -10.54 -6.73
N PRO A 54 -2.36 -10.56 -7.68
CA PRO A 54 -2.07 -10.78 -9.11
C PRO A 54 -1.50 -9.56 -9.84
N THR A 55 -1.46 -8.39 -9.20
CA THR A 55 -0.94 -7.14 -9.77
C THR A 55 0.14 -6.56 -8.88
N ALA A 56 1.08 -5.82 -9.47
CA ALA A 56 1.99 -5.01 -8.68
C ALA A 56 1.19 -4.02 -7.81
N PRO A 57 1.54 -3.84 -6.51
CA PRO A 57 0.89 -2.86 -5.68
C PRO A 57 1.28 -1.44 -6.11
N ALA A 58 0.43 -0.47 -5.78
CA ALA A 58 0.74 0.96 -5.94
C ALA A 58 1.05 1.58 -4.59
N ILE A 59 2.01 2.50 -4.55
CA ILE A 59 2.42 3.18 -3.32
C ILE A 59 2.42 4.70 -3.49
N SER A 60 1.87 5.41 -2.51
CA SER A 60 1.92 6.88 -2.44
C SER A 60 1.93 7.32 -0.98
N TYR A 61 2.89 8.16 -0.58
CA TYR A 61 3.04 8.64 0.80
C TYR A 61 2.98 7.54 1.88
N GLY A 62 3.49 6.35 1.55
CA GLY A 62 3.47 5.17 2.44
C GLY A 62 2.13 4.42 2.49
N ASN A 63 1.09 4.90 1.83
CA ASN A 63 -0.15 4.14 1.60
C ASN A 63 0.09 3.13 0.49
N ILE A 64 -0.43 1.91 0.64
CA ILE A 64 -0.23 0.79 -0.28
C ILE A 64 -1.58 0.31 -0.78
N ALA A 65 -1.84 0.45 -2.07
CA ALA A 65 -2.99 -0.16 -2.73
C ALA A 65 -2.60 -1.48 -3.39
N PHE A 66 -3.46 -2.48 -3.28
CA PHE A 66 -3.20 -3.81 -3.84
C PHE A 66 -4.49 -4.49 -4.27
N MET A 67 -4.37 -5.35 -5.28
CA MET A 67 -5.42 -6.30 -5.64
C MET A 67 -5.17 -7.59 -4.88
N GLY A 68 -6.22 -8.17 -4.30
CA GLY A 68 -6.14 -9.43 -3.58
C GLY A 68 -7.20 -10.41 -4.05
N LEU A 69 -6.80 -11.67 -4.21
CA LEU A 69 -7.70 -12.80 -4.48
C LEU A 69 -7.93 -13.61 -3.21
N GLY A 70 -9.09 -14.25 -3.12
CA GLY A 70 -9.42 -15.20 -2.07
C GLY A 70 -10.18 -16.41 -2.62
N SER A 71 -10.39 -17.39 -1.75
CA SER A 71 -11.20 -18.58 -2.04
C SER A 71 -12.60 -18.22 -2.54
N GLY A 72 -13.18 -19.07 -3.40
CA GLY A 72 -14.54 -18.88 -3.91
C GLY A 72 -14.69 -17.75 -4.94
N GLY A 73 -13.58 -17.33 -5.58
CA GLY A 73 -13.59 -16.27 -6.59
C GLY A 73 -13.66 -14.86 -6.00
N GLN A 74 -13.33 -14.70 -4.72
CA GLN A 74 -13.23 -13.37 -4.11
C GLN A 74 -12.10 -12.59 -4.78
N ILE A 75 -12.42 -11.38 -5.21
CA ILE A 75 -11.47 -10.41 -5.74
C ILE A 75 -11.84 -9.05 -5.17
N GLY A 76 -10.83 -8.29 -4.78
CA GLY A 76 -11.00 -6.93 -4.32
C GLY A 76 -9.76 -6.08 -4.52
N LEU A 77 -10.00 -4.78 -4.45
CA LEU A 77 -9.02 -3.73 -4.39
C LEU A 77 -9.00 -3.17 -2.97
N TYR A 78 -7.81 -3.02 -2.41
CA TYR A 78 -7.63 -2.69 -1.00
C TYR A 78 -6.62 -1.58 -0.83
N LEU A 79 -6.71 -0.85 0.28
CA LEU A 79 -5.78 0.21 0.66
C LEU A 79 -5.32 0.03 2.10
N LYS A 80 -4.04 -0.24 2.30
CA LYS A 80 -3.38 -0.12 3.59
C LYS A 80 -2.88 1.31 3.75
N LEU A 81 -3.39 2.03 4.74
CA LEU A 81 -2.88 3.36 5.06
C LEU A 81 -1.52 3.26 5.75
N SER A 82 -0.70 4.31 5.59
CA SER A 82 0.65 4.36 6.15
C SER A 82 0.65 4.23 7.68
N GLN A 83 -0.35 4.79 8.35
CA GLN A 83 -0.51 4.67 9.80
C GLN A 83 -0.99 3.30 10.29
N TYR A 84 -1.43 2.41 9.39
CA TYR A 84 -1.94 1.10 9.77
C TYR A 84 -0.81 0.08 9.91
N SER A 85 -0.84 -0.71 10.98
CA SER A 85 0.03 -1.86 11.17
C SER A 85 -0.79 -3.14 11.09
N ILE A 86 -0.50 -4.04 10.14
CA ILE A 86 -1.21 -5.33 10.05
C ILE A 86 -0.53 -6.31 11.00
N PRO A 87 -1.28 -7.10 11.81
CA PRO A 87 -2.74 -7.27 11.80
C PRO A 87 -3.53 -6.38 12.78
N THR A 88 -2.89 -5.43 13.48
CA THR A 88 -3.57 -4.61 14.50
C THR A 88 -4.60 -3.64 13.92
N ASP A 89 -4.29 -3.05 12.77
CA ASP A 89 -5.14 -2.11 12.05
C ASP A 89 -5.56 -2.72 10.71
N PRO A 90 -6.86 -2.93 10.47
CA PRO A 90 -7.35 -3.46 9.20
C PRO A 90 -7.07 -2.49 8.04
N TYR A 91 -6.66 -3.00 6.87
CA TYR A 91 -6.69 -2.22 5.63
C TYR A 91 -8.14 -1.88 5.23
N LYS A 92 -8.33 -1.04 4.22
CA LYS A 92 -9.66 -0.67 3.72
C LYS A 92 -10.01 -1.45 2.47
N VAL A 93 -11.27 -1.88 2.35
CA VAL A 93 -11.85 -2.35 1.09
C VAL A 93 -12.14 -1.12 0.25
N MET A 94 -11.42 -1.00 -0.87
CA MET A 94 -11.57 0.11 -1.80
C MET A 94 -12.54 -0.19 -2.91
N ALA A 95 -12.69 -1.45 -3.35
CA ALA A 95 -13.74 -1.96 -4.23
C ALA A 95 -13.71 -3.50 -4.21
N ASP A 96 -14.86 -4.16 -4.37
CA ASP A 96 -14.98 -5.61 -4.51
C ASP A 96 -16.16 -5.97 -5.43
N LEU A 97 -16.46 -7.26 -5.59
CA LEU A 97 -17.60 -7.71 -6.41
C LEU A 97 -18.98 -7.40 -5.79
N ASN A 98 -19.03 -6.92 -4.55
CA ASN A 98 -20.26 -6.43 -3.92
C ASN A 98 -20.44 -4.92 -4.09
N THR A 99 -19.44 -4.24 -4.64
CA THR A 99 -19.44 -2.79 -4.81
C THR A 99 -20.30 -2.39 -6.01
N PRO A 100 -21.33 -1.54 -5.84
CA PRO A 100 -22.13 -1.01 -6.93
C PRO A 100 -21.28 -0.21 -7.93
N ILE A 101 -21.57 -0.36 -9.22
CA ILE A 101 -20.86 0.39 -10.26
C ILE A 101 -21.33 1.85 -10.24
N PRO A 102 -20.43 2.81 -10.03
CA PRO A 102 -20.80 4.23 -10.02
C PRO A 102 -21.31 4.63 -11.40
N GLY A 103 -22.48 5.26 -11.46
CA GLY A 103 -23.11 5.67 -12.74
C GLY A 103 -23.48 4.51 -13.67
N GLY A 104 -23.45 3.27 -13.17
CA GLY A 104 -23.80 2.05 -13.91
C GLY A 104 -24.99 1.32 -13.31
N THR A 105 -25.14 0.05 -13.68
CA THR A 105 -26.15 -0.86 -13.14
C THR A 105 -25.50 -2.09 -12.50
N GLY A 106 -26.03 -2.51 -11.34
CA GLY A 106 -25.50 -3.64 -10.59
C GLY A 106 -24.12 -3.38 -9.98
N ASN A 107 -23.39 -4.46 -9.71
CA ASN A 107 -22.08 -4.44 -9.07
C ASN A 107 -20.96 -4.77 -10.06
N PHE A 108 -19.72 -4.50 -9.67
CA PHE A 108 -18.55 -4.95 -10.41
C PHE A 108 -18.54 -6.48 -10.55
N THR A 109 -18.13 -6.95 -11.73
CA THR A 109 -17.99 -8.39 -12.03
C THR A 109 -16.53 -8.81 -12.19
N ASP A 110 -15.63 -7.87 -12.49
CA ASP A 110 -14.20 -8.11 -12.58
C ASP A 110 -13.43 -6.77 -12.54
N PHE A 111 -12.14 -6.84 -12.23
CA PHE A 111 -11.21 -5.70 -12.29
C PHE A 111 -10.06 -6.03 -13.25
N ALA A 112 -9.59 -5.04 -14.01
CA ALA A 112 -8.50 -5.31 -14.96
C ALA A 112 -7.20 -5.68 -14.23
N LEU A 113 -6.52 -6.74 -14.70
CA LEU A 113 -5.23 -7.20 -14.19
C LEU A 113 -4.08 -6.30 -14.67
N THR A 114 -4.14 -5.04 -14.29
CA THR A 114 -3.20 -3.99 -14.67
C THR A 114 -2.62 -3.33 -13.43
N ASN A 115 -1.52 -2.60 -13.61
CA ASN A 115 -0.93 -1.85 -12.50
C ASN A 115 -1.95 -0.85 -11.95
N LEU A 116 -2.12 -0.88 -10.63
CA LEU A 116 -2.95 0.09 -9.92
C LEU A 116 -2.29 1.47 -9.95
N SER A 117 -3.10 2.52 -9.88
CA SER A 117 -2.64 3.89 -9.74
C SER A 117 -3.17 4.48 -8.45
N LEU A 118 -2.27 4.95 -7.59
CA LEU A 118 -2.60 5.52 -6.29
C LEU A 118 -2.01 6.92 -6.18
N SER A 119 -2.85 7.90 -5.84
CA SER A 119 -2.42 9.25 -5.49
C SER A 119 -2.94 9.59 -4.10
N ASP A 120 -2.03 9.73 -3.14
CA ASP A 120 -2.35 9.86 -1.71
C ASP A 120 -3.22 8.70 -1.22
N THR A 121 -4.54 8.86 -1.19
CA THR A 121 -5.51 7.80 -0.84
C THR A 121 -6.49 7.47 -1.97
N SER A 122 -6.44 8.20 -3.09
CA SER A 122 -7.31 8.02 -4.23
C SER A 122 -6.79 6.90 -5.13
N LEU A 123 -7.51 5.79 -5.17
CA LEU A 123 -7.18 4.62 -5.99
C LEU A 123 -7.93 4.71 -7.32
N THR A 124 -7.21 4.76 -8.43
CA THR A 124 -7.77 4.67 -9.78
C THR A 124 -7.61 3.27 -10.33
N PHE A 125 -8.67 2.73 -10.92
CA PHE A 125 -8.70 1.37 -11.45
C PHE A 125 -9.68 1.23 -12.62
N ILE A 126 -9.51 0.17 -13.41
CA ILE A 126 -10.45 -0.24 -14.45
C ILE A 126 -11.33 -1.35 -13.89
N GLY A 127 -12.64 -1.15 -13.96
CA GLY A 127 -13.65 -2.11 -13.50
C GLY A 127 -14.63 -2.47 -14.61
N SER A 128 -15.12 -3.70 -14.57
CA SER A 128 -16.14 -4.19 -15.49
C SER A 128 -17.41 -4.61 -14.75
N GLY A 129 -18.52 -4.62 -15.46
CA GLY A 129 -19.82 -5.04 -14.96
C GLY A 129 -20.60 -5.87 -15.96
N SER A 130 -21.74 -6.39 -15.49
CA SER A 130 -22.71 -7.06 -16.35
C SER A 130 -23.14 -6.20 -17.55
N GLY A 131 -23.53 -6.85 -18.66
CA GLY A 131 -23.99 -6.15 -19.86
C GLY A 131 -22.89 -5.41 -20.63
N GLY A 132 -21.61 -5.74 -20.40
CA GLY A 132 -20.48 -5.12 -21.09
C GLY A 132 -20.09 -3.75 -20.53
N GLN A 133 -20.52 -3.42 -19.31
CA GLN A 133 -20.09 -2.19 -18.64
C GLN A 133 -18.58 -2.22 -18.42
N LEU A 134 -17.91 -1.14 -18.80
CA LEU A 134 -16.49 -0.96 -18.61
C LEU A 134 -16.18 0.52 -18.37
N GLY A 135 -15.29 0.78 -17.43
CA GLY A 135 -14.87 2.15 -17.14
C GLY A 135 -13.63 2.25 -16.28
N VAL A 136 -13.16 3.48 -16.16
CA VAL A 136 -12.12 3.93 -15.25
C VAL A 136 -12.81 4.64 -14.09
N TYR A 137 -12.50 4.20 -12.87
CA TYR A 137 -13.12 4.68 -11.65
C TYR A 137 -12.06 5.14 -10.66
N VAL A 138 -12.46 6.06 -9.78
CA VAL A 138 -11.65 6.45 -8.63
C VAL A 138 -12.42 6.13 -7.34
N ALA A 139 -11.76 5.40 -6.44
CA ALA A 139 -12.23 5.14 -5.09
C ALA A 139 -11.44 5.99 -4.10
N ASN A 140 -12.17 6.59 -3.17
CA ASN A 140 -11.62 7.36 -2.06
C ASN A 140 -12.13 6.75 -0.75
N PRO A 141 -11.30 6.67 0.32
CA PRO A 141 -11.72 6.07 1.58
C PRO A 141 -12.90 6.74 2.29
N SER A 142 -13.20 7.99 1.92
CA SER A 142 -14.12 8.88 2.63
C SER A 142 -15.19 9.50 1.73
N ASP A 143 -15.23 9.12 0.45
CA ASP A 143 -16.11 9.73 -0.55
C ASP A 143 -16.69 8.62 -1.44
N PRO A 144 -17.95 8.73 -1.90
CA PRO A 144 -18.47 7.84 -2.93
C PRO A 144 -17.52 7.74 -4.12
N TYR A 145 -17.43 6.53 -4.65
CA TYR A 145 -16.77 6.22 -5.91
C TYR A 145 -17.22 7.16 -7.02
N ARG A 146 -16.29 7.55 -7.88
CA ARG A 146 -16.58 8.43 -9.02
C ARG A 146 -16.18 7.75 -10.33
N VAL A 147 -16.99 7.99 -11.35
CA VAL A 147 -16.63 7.65 -12.73
C VAL A 147 -15.64 8.69 -13.22
N VAL A 148 -14.50 8.24 -13.71
CA VAL A 148 -13.55 9.09 -14.45
C VAL A 148 -13.94 9.09 -15.93
N ALA A 149 -14.12 7.91 -16.51
CA ALA A 149 -14.64 7.70 -17.85
C ALA A 149 -15.26 6.30 -17.98
N ASN A 150 -16.17 6.12 -18.92
CA ASN A 150 -16.78 4.83 -19.27
C ASN A 150 -17.11 4.80 -20.78
N LEU A 151 -17.71 3.69 -21.26
CA LEU A 151 -18.04 3.52 -22.68
C LEU A 151 -19.12 4.50 -23.20
N SER A 152 -19.77 5.27 -22.34
CA SER A 152 -20.67 6.36 -22.72
C SER A 152 -20.04 7.75 -22.59
N THR A 153 -18.75 7.82 -22.23
CA THR A 153 -18.01 9.08 -22.18
C THR A 153 -17.56 9.50 -23.59
N LEU A 154 -17.89 10.74 -23.98
CA LEU A 154 -17.49 11.31 -25.27
C LEU A 154 -15.97 11.53 -25.31
N ILE A 155 -15.37 11.27 -26.48
CA ILE A 155 -13.96 11.57 -26.71
C ILE A 155 -13.78 13.09 -26.82
N PRO A 156 -13.03 13.75 -25.91
CA PRO A 156 -12.85 15.20 -25.98
C PRO A 156 -12.16 15.62 -27.28
N GLY A 157 -12.78 16.56 -28.00
CA GLY A 157 -12.27 17.06 -29.29
C GLY A 157 -12.32 16.05 -30.44
N GLY A 158 -12.89 14.86 -30.22
CA GLY A 158 -13.08 13.82 -31.23
C GLY A 158 -14.54 13.60 -31.60
N SER A 159 -14.78 12.61 -32.45
CA SER A 159 -16.12 12.08 -32.73
C SER A 159 -16.30 10.71 -32.05
N GLY A 160 -17.42 10.52 -31.35
CA GLY A 160 -17.79 9.23 -30.75
C GLY A 160 -17.37 9.07 -29.28
N TYR A 161 -17.36 7.81 -28.84
CA TYR A 161 -17.19 7.39 -27.44
C TYR A 161 -15.99 6.45 -27.29
N PHE A 162 -15.50 6.29 -26.06
CA PHE A 162 -14.53 5.23 -25.76
C PHE A 162 -15.12 3.85 -26.03
N THR A 163 -14.33 2.95 -26.61
CA THR A 163 -14.75 1.59 -26.97
C THR A 163 -14.10 0.50 -26.14
N ASN A 164 -13.00 0.80 -25.46
CA ASN A 164 -12.31 -0.11 -24.55
C ASN A 164 -11.43 0.67 -23.57
N PHE A 165 -11.20 0.09 -22.39
CA PHE A 165 -10.25 0.56 -21.38
C PHE A 165 -9.27 -0.53 -20.95
N ILE A 166 -9.54 -1.80 -21.25
CA ILE A 166 -8.65 -2.91 -20.90
C ILE A 166 -7.49 -2.89 -21.92
N PRO A 167 -6.24 -2.64 -21.48
CA PRO A 167 -5.09 -2.81 -22.36
C PRO A 167 -5.00 -4.28 -22.77
N ASN A 168 -4.59 -4.55 -24.01
CA ASN A 168 -4.47 -5.91 -24.53
C ASN A 168 -3.67 -6.77 -23.55
N ASP A 169 -4.36 -7.67 -22.85
CA ASP A 169 -3.75 -8.61 -21.92
C ASP A 169 -3.30 -9.82 -22.75
N PRO A 170 -1.99 -10.09 -22.92
CA PRO A 170 -1.55 -11.30 -23.62
C PRO A 170 -1.88 -12.59 -22.86
N TYR A 171 -2.45 -12.51 -21.65
CA TYR A 171 -2.82 -13.65 -20.80
C TYR A 171 -4.34 -13.85 -20.67
N ARG A 172 -5.18 -13.13 -21.43
CA ARG A 172 -6.61 -13.42 -21.61
C ARG A 172 -7.04 -13.37 -23.07
#